data_AF-A0A5J6UAE4-F1
#
_entry.id   AF-A0A5J6UAE4-F1
#
_cell.length_a   1.000
_cell.length_b   1.000
_cell.length_c   1.000
_cell.angle_alpha   90.00
_cell.angle_beta   90.00
_cell.angle_gamma   90.00
#
_symmetry.space_group_name_H-M   'P 1'
#
loop_
_entity.id
_entity.type
_entity.pdbx_description
1 polymer ?
#
loop_
_entity_poly.entity_id
_entity_poly.type
_entity_poly.pdbx_seq_one_letter_code
_entity_poly.pdbx_strand_id
1 'polypeptide(L)'
;MKLQSRTTDPAPLTLKEVFGNGKFEVDDHKYARTAWHSGKECNGVVGGDALDAAVKKGDCTQALRATYAISGGALIGTLGVLNLESAAHAKAAEKAAQADDAYLLALPGTGITKTNGKGLALGTAQARGHYLVMTWVQRPNGKTIATKHHDTVRLFGTEIYKGSNLSLALHYRETEGKPFQNGEGE
;
A
#
# COMPACT_ATOMS: atom_id res chain seq x y z
N MET A 1 3.37 13.97 18.15
CA MET A 1 3.54 12.73 17.37
C MET A 1 4.43 13.03 16.17
N LYS A 2 5.44 12.21 15.90
CA LYS A 2 6.49 12.52 14.92
C LYS A 2 6.08 12.29 13.46
N LEU A 3 5.08 11.43 13.23
CA LEU A 3 4.59 11.09 11.88
C LEU A 3 3.51 12.04 11.33
N GLN A 4 3.25 13.19 11.95
CA GLN A 4 2.03 13.99 11.68
C GLN A 4 2.11 14.84 10.42
N SER A 5 3.31 15.17 9.95
CA SER A 5 3.52 15.97 8.74
C SER A 5 4.91 15.73 8.17
N ARG A 6 5.12 16.06 6.91
CA ARG A 6 6.48 16.05 6.30
C ARG A 6 7.46 16.97 7.02
N THR A 7 7.00 18.01 7.71
CA THR A 7 7.87 18.86 8.54
C THR A 7 8.41 18.11 9.76
N THR A 8 7.62 17.20 10.33
CA THR A 8 7.99 16.42 11.52
C THR A 8 8.61 15.06 11.18
N ASP A 9 8.40 14.57 9.95
CA ASP A 9 9.04 13.41 9.34
C ASP A 9 9.53 13.76 7.92
N PRO A 10 10.67 14.47 7.80
CA PRO A 10 11.13 15.03 6.51
C PRO A 10 11.85 14.02 5.61
N ALA A 11 12.25 12.87 6.13
CA ALA A 11 12.96 11.88 5.35
C ALA A 11 11.98 11.15 4.42
N PRO A 12 12.21 11.07 3.10
CA PRO A 12 11.34 10.32 2.21
C PRO A 12 11.37 8.82 2.57
N LEU A 13 10.27 8.10 2.30
CA LEU A 13 10.25 6.64 2.44
C LEU A 13 11.13 6.00 1.37
N THR A 14 11.77 4.88 1.68
CA THR A 14 12.50 4.10 0.67
C THR A 14 11.85 2.75 0.44
N LEU A 15 12.01 2.19 -0.77
CA LEU A 15 11.51 0.85 -1.08
C LEU A 15 12.05 -0.22 -0.12
N LYS A 16 13.34 -0.14 0.22
CA LYS A 16 13.95 -1.06 1.19
C LYS A 16 13.33 -0.91 2.57
N GLU A 17 13.12 0.31 3.05
CA GLU A 17 12.51 0.57 4.35
C GLU A 17 11.10 -0.03 4.45
N VAL A 18 10.20 0.28 3.52
CA VAL A 18 8.79 -0.09 3.67
C VAL A 18 8.39 -1.41 3.04
N PHE A 19 9.16 -1.89 2.06
CA PHE A 19 8.86 -3.10 1.32
C PHE A 19 10.04 -4.05 1.28
N GLY A 20 11.05 -3.87 2.14
CA GLY A 20 12.29 -4.65 2.08
C GLY A 20 12.09 -6.14 2.28
N ASN A 21 11.10 -6.54 3.06
CA ASN A 21 10.76 -7.95 3.23
C ASN A 21 9.99 -8.48 2.00
N GLY A 22 10.76 -9.01 1.04
CA GLY A 22 10.22 -9.49 -0.23
C GLY A 22 9.57 -10.87 -0.17
N LYS A 23 9.79 -11.64 0.90
CA LYS A 23 9.22 -12.96 1.10
C LYS A 23 8.96 -13.19 2.58
N PHE A 24 7.73 -13.50 2.94
CA PHE A 24 7.36 -13.78 4.32
C PHE A 24 6.29 -14.86 4.38
N GLU A 25 6.11 -15.41 5.57
CA GLU A 25 5.18 -16.50 5.84
C GLU A 25 4.30 -16.09 7.01
N VAL A 26 3.00 -16.30 6.87
CA VAL A 26 1.99 -16.09 7.91
C VAL A 26 1.15 -17.36 7.94
N ASP A 27 1.18 -18.04 9.09
CA ASP A 27 0.66 -19.40 9.22
C ASP A 27 1.24 -20.30 8.10
N ASP A 28 0.39 -21.02 7.35
CA ASP A 28 0.82 -21.88 6.23
C ASP A 28 0.86 -21.15 4.86
N HIS A 29 0.76 -19.82 4.85
CA HIS A 29 0.73 -19.02 3.62
C HIS A 29 2.02 -18.25 3.40
N LYS A 30 2.66 -18.51 2.26
CA LYS A 30 3.86 -17.79 1.82
C LYS A 30 3.50 -16.67 0.88
N TYR A 31 4.07 -15.50 1.10
CA TYR A 31 3.90 -14.33 0.26
C TYR A 31 5.20 -14.01 -0.44
N ALA A 32 5.14 -13.67 -1.73
CA ALA A 32 6.30 -13.28 -2.51
C ALA A 32 6.04 -11.99 -3.28
N ARG A 33 6.92 -11.01 -3.11
CA ARG A 33 6.93 -9.76 -3.86
C ARG A 33 7.34 -10.03 -5.30
N THR A 34 6.55 -9.56 -6.25
CA THR A 34 6.77 -9.73 -7.69
C THR A 34 7.08 -8.43 -8.42
N ALA A 35 6.77 -7.30 -7.80
CA ALA A 35 7.12 -5.96 -8.26
C ALA A 35 7.12 -4.97 -7.11
N TRP A 36 7.87 -3.88 -7.28
CA TRP A 36 7.83 -2.71 -6.43
C TRP A 36 8.33 -1.48 -7.20
N HIS A 37 7.84 -0.31 -6.85
CA HIS A 37 8.24 0.94 -7.50
C HIS A 37 7.98 2.13 -6.58
N SER A 38 8.85 3.14 -6.66
CA SER A 38 8.70 4.44 -6.01
C SER A 38 8.68 5.54 -7.07
N GLY A 39 7.65 6.39 -7.04
CA GLY A 39 7.53 7.60 -7.86
C GLY A 39 7.62 8.87 -7.01
N LYS A 40 8.11 9.95 -7.63
CA LYS A 40 8.22 11.30 -7.03
C LYS A 40 6.92 12.10 -7.08
N GLU A 41 5.91 11.60 -7.79
CA GLU A 41 4.61 12.25 -7.96
C GLU A 41 3.52 11.21 -7.77
N CYS A 42 2.38 11.62 -7.20
CA CYS A 42 1.24 10.74 -6.96
C CYS A 42 0.21 10.77 -8.10
N ASN A 43 0.53 11.44 -9.22
CA ASN A 43 -0.37 11.48 -10.36
C ASN A 43 -0.54 10.09 -10.98
N GLY A 44 -1.78 9.67 -11.19
CA GLY A 44 -2.10 8.34 -11.75
C GLY A 44 -1.68 7.17 -10.85
N VAL A 45 -1.56 7.37 -9.53
CA VAL A 45 -1.34 6.26 -8.58
C VAL A 45 -2.61 5.84 -7.85
N VAL A 46 -3.64 6.69 -7.89
CA VAL A 46 -5.00 6.41 -7.44
C VAL A 46 -5.95 6.73 -8.59
N GLY A 47 -7.23 6.41 -8.42
CA GLY A 47 -8.31 6.83 -9.29
C GLY A 47 -9.60 7.04 -8.53
N GLY A 48 -10.55 7.69 -9.21
CA GLY A 48 -11.82 8.15 -8.65
C GLY A 48 -11.73 9.64 -8.30
N ASP A 49 -12.68 10.43 -8.78
CA ASP A 49 -12.56 11.90 -8.83
C ASP A 49 -12.31 12.52 -7.45
N ALA A 50 -13.02 12.02 -6.44
CA ALA A 50 -12.90 12.51 -5.06
C ALA A 50 -11.54 12.18 -4.46
N LEU A 51 -11.03 10.98 -4.69
CA LEU A 51 -9.75 10.53 -4.16
C LEU A 51 -8.58 11.24 -4.86
N ASP A 52 -8.63 11.35 -6.19
CA ASP A 52 -7.64 12.10 -6.98
C ASP A 52 -7.56 13.56 -6.49
N ALA A 53 -8.70 14.22 -6.30
CA ALA A 53 -8.76 15.58 -5.80
C ALA A 53 -8.19 15.70 -4.38
N ALA A 54 -8.50 14.75 -3.49
CA ALA A 54 -8.01 14.76 -2.10
C ALA A 54 -6.50 14.53 -2.03
N VAL A 55 -5.95 13.60 -2.82
CA VAL A 55 -4.50 13.34 -2.89
C VAL A 55 -3.76 14.54 -3.46
N LYS A 56 -4.30 15.18 -4.52
CA LYS A 56 -3.73 16.41 -5.08
C LYS A 56 -3.77 17.56 -4.08
N LYS A 57 -4.89 17.75 -3.38
CA LYS A 57 -5.04 18.79 -2.35
C LYS A 57 -4.09 18.58 -1.18
N GLY A 58 -3.79 17.33 -0.85
CA GLY A 58 -2.83 16.97 0.19
C GLY A 58 -1.37 17.09 -0.21
N ASP A 59 -1.06 17.68 -1.37
CA ASP A 59 0.30 17.91 -1.88
C ASP A 59 1.18 16.64 -1.83
N CYS A 60 0.65 15.56 -2.41
CA CYS A 60 1.31 14.26 -2.38
C CYS A 60 2.61 14.26 -3.20
N THR A 61 3.75 13.99 -2.55
CA THR A 61 5.10 14.06 -3.16
C THR A 61 5.80 12.71 -3.27
N GLN A 62 5.14 11.63 -2.87
CA GLN A 62 5.73 10.31 -2.99
C GLN A 62 4.66 9.25 -3.01
N ALA A 63 4.80 8.30 -3.94
CA ALA A 63 3.98 7.10 -3.97
C ALA A 63 4.89 5.88 -4.11
N LEU A 64 4.81 4.96 -3.16
CA LEU A 64 5.49 3.67 -3.22
C LEU A 64 4.44 2.57 -3.32
N ARG A 65 4.66 1.63 -4.23
CA ARG A 65 3.79 0.46 -4.42
C ARG A 65 4.62 -0.82 -4.44
N ALA A 66 4.08 -1.90 -3.89
CA ALA A 66 4.64 -3.24 -4.02
C ALA A 66 3.54 -4.28 -4.22
N THR A 67 3.78 -5.25 -5.08
CA THR A 67 2.83 -6.30 -5.44
C THR A 67 3.31 -7.64 -4.94
N TYR A 68 2.40 -8.40 -4.35
CA TYR A 68 2.64 -9.71 -3.76
C TYR A 68 1.68 -10.75 -4.33
N ALA A 69 2.12 -12.01 -4.33
CA ALA A 69 1.30 -13.19 -4.56
C ALA A 69 1.35 -14.11 -3.34
N ILE A 70 0.22 -14.75 -3.00
CA ILE A 70 0.15 -15.80 -1.98
C ILE A 70 0.45 -17.18 -2.59
N SER A 71 1.03 -18.08 -1.80
CA SER A 71 1.20 -19.49 -2.14
C SER A 71 -0.14 -20.12 -2.52
N GLY A 72 -0.13 -21.03 -3.49
CA GLY A 72 -1.34 -21.57 -4.10
C GLY A 72 -2.01 -20.66 -5.13
N GLY A 73 -1.59 -19.39 -5.26
CA GLY A 73 -1.99 -18.51 -6.35
C GLY A 73 -3.45 -18.07 -6.34
N ALA A 74 -4.12 -18.13 -5.19
CA ALA A 74 -5.52 -17.75 -5.08
C ALA A 74 -5.75 -16.22 -5.17
N LEU A 75 -4.82 -15.43 -4.63
CA LEU A 75 -4.90 -13.98 -4.56
C LEU A 75 -3.57 -13.32 -4.91
N ILE A 76 -3.67 -12.13 -5.50
CA ILE A 76 -2.57 -11.21 -5.78
C ILE A 76 -3.01 -9.82 -5.36
N GLY A 77 -2.06 -8.96 -5.00
CA GLY A 77 -2.44 -7.60 -4.64
C GLY A 77 -1.28 -6.64 -4.52
N THR A 78 -1.60 -5.35 -4.64
CA THR A 78 -0.69 -4.22 -4.45
C THR A 78 -0.96 -3.55 -3.11
N LEU A 79 0.10 -3.30 -2.36
CA LEU A 79 0.13 -2.39 -1.22
C LEU A 79 0.75 -1.07 -1.69
N GLY A 80 0.07 0.04 -1.45
CA GLY A 80 0.49 1.39 -1.76
C GLY A 80 0.63 2.25 -0.51
N VAL A 81 1.60 3.16 -0.51
CA VAL A 81 1.71 4.22 0.49
C VAL A 81 1.97 5.55 -0.21
N LEU A 82 1.15 6.55 0.10
CA LEU A 82 1.21 7.90 -0.43
C LEU A 82 1.66 8.85 0.67
N ASN A 83 2.67 9.68 0.39
CA ASN A 83 3.22 10.69 1.29
C ASN A 83 2.53 12.04 1.05
N LEU A 84 1.62 12.41 1.95
CA LEU A 84 0.86 13.66 1.90
C LEU A 84 1.46 14.69 2.87
N GLU A 85 1.09 15.95 2.73
CA GLU A 85 1.67 17.02 3.54
C GLU A 85 1.44 16.85 5.04
N SER A 86 0.25 16.38 5.44
CA SER A 86 -0.15 16.28 6.85
C SER A 86 -1.10 15.12 7.13
N ALA A 87 -1.24 14.77 8.40
CA ALA A 87 -2.20 13.77 8.86
C ALA A 87 -3.66 14.18 8.60
N ALA A 88 -3.96 15.48 8.59
CA ALA A 88 -5.28 15.95 8.20
C ALA A 88 -5.55 15.67 6.71
N HIS A 89 -4.56 15.86 5.86
CA HIS A 89 -4.65 15.54 4.43
C HIS A 89 -4.78 14.02 4.20
N ALA A 90 -4.02 13.21 4.94
CA ALA A 90 -4.16 11.75 4.89
C ALA A 90 -5.56 11.26 5.31
N LYS A 91 -6.11 11.80 6.40
CA LYS A 91 -7.49 11.48 6.82
C LYS A 91 -8.54 11.95 5.82
N ALA A 92 -8.34 13.10 5.18
CA ALA A 92 -9.24 13.58 4.13
C ALA A 92 -9.21 12.64 2.91
N ALA A 93 -8.04 12.18 2.50
CA ALA A 93 -7.89 11.21 1.42
C ALA A 93 -8.45 9.82 1.78
N GLU A 94 -8.26 9.36 3.03
CA GLU A 94 -8.89 8.14 3.55
C GLU A 94 -10.43 8.22 3.48
N LYS A 95 -11.01 9.36 3.85
CA LYS A 95 -12.46 9.58 3.70
C LYS A 95 -12.89 9.58 2.24
N ALA A 96 -12.13 10.22 1.36
CA ALA A 96 -12.42 10.25 -0.07
C ALA A 96 -12.34 8.85 -0.72
N ALA A 97 -11.46 7.98 -0.19
CA ALA A 97 -11.32 6.59 -0.62
C ALA A 97 -12.51 5.69 -0.27
N GLN A 98 -13.56 6.22 0.39
CA GLN A 98 -14.82 5.51 0.63
C GLN A 98 -15.79 5.58 -0.58
N ALA A 99 -15.50 6.40 -1.59
CA ALA A 99 -16.30 6.45 -2.81
C ALA A 99 -16.19 5.13 -3.59
N ASP A 100 -17.28 4.73 -4.25
CA ASP A 100 -17.37 3.43 -4.95
C ASP A 100 -16.39 3.31 -6.14
N ASP A 101 -16.00 4.44 -6.71
CA ASP A 101 -15.04 4.55 -7.81
C ASP A 101 -13.59 4.76 -7.33
N ALA A 102 -13.36 4.84 -6.01
CA ALA A 102 -12.03 5.10 -5.47
C ALA A 102 -11.17 3.84 -5.45
N TYR A 103 -9.95 3.93 -6.00
CA TYR A 103 -9.02 2.81 -5.99
C TYR A 103 -7.55 3.24 -5.97
N LEU A 104 -6.70 2.34 -5.47
CA LEU A 104 -5.26 2.39 -5.72
C LEU A 104 -4.98 1.81 -7.11
N LEU A 105 -4.23 2.49 -7.96
CA LEU A 105 -3.77 1.90 -9.21
C LEU A 105 -2.78 0.78 -8.89
N ALA A 106 -3.17 -0.46 -9.18
CA ALA A 106 -2.34 -1.63 -8.96
C ALA A 106 -1.01 -1.54 -9.73
N LEU A 107 0.01 -2.22 -9.23
CA LEU A 107 1.32 -2.35 -9.87
C LEU A 107 1.43 -3.76 -10.48
N PRO A 108 1.33 -3.92 -11.82
CA PRO A 108 1.56 -5.21 -12.45
C PRO A 108 2.97 -5.72 -12.16
N GLY A 109 3.08 -6.99 -11.81
CA GLY A 109 4.37 -7.63 -11.58
C GLY A 109 4.70 -8.70 -12.60
N THR A 110 5.53 -9.66 -12.21
CA THR A 110 5.92 -10.80 -13.03
C THR A 110 5.09 -12.05 -12.69
N GLY A 111 5.19 -13.09 -13.52
CA GLY A 111 4.48 -14.36 -13.32
C GLY A 111 2.96 -14.20 -13.18
N ILE A 112 2.39 -14.80 -12.12
CA ILE A 112 0.96 -14.80 -11.83
C ILE A 112 0.37 -13.39 -11.57
N THR A 113 1.22 -12.41 -11.30
CA THR A 113 0.80 -11.02 -10.99
C THR A 113 0.82 -10.08 -12.21
N LYS A 114 1.10 -10.58 -13.41
CA LYS A 114 1.12 -9.78 -14.65
C LYS A 114 -0.23 -9.12 -14.98
N THR A 115 -1.33 -9.70 -14.49
CA THR A 115 -2.71 -9.25 -14.70
C THR A 115 -3.23 -8.35 -13.59
N ASN A 116 -2.41 -8.04 -12.58
CA ASN A 116 -2.80 -7.17 -11.48
C ASN A 116 -3.18 -5.78 -12.02
N GLY A 117 -4.34 -5.26 -11.61
CA GLY A 117 -4.96 -4.03 -12.14
C GLY A 117 -5.90 -4.22 -13.33
N LYS A 118 -6.07 -5.44 -13.85
CA LYS A 118 -6.93 -5.73 -15.02
C LYS A 118 -8.24 -6.44 -14.67
N GLY A 119 -8.64 -6.42 -13.40
CA GLY A 119 -9.84 -7.13 -12.94
C GLY A 119 -10.53 -6.40 -11.81
N LEU A 120 -11.63 -6.98 -11.33
CA LEU A 120 -12.31 -6.48 -10.15
C LEU A 120 -11.49 -6.80 -8.91
N ALA A 121 -11.37 -5.81 -8.03
CA ALA A 121 -10.59 -5.89 -6.83
C ALA A 121 -11.39 -5.43 -5.62
N LEU A 122 -10.93 -5.86 -4.46
CA LEU A 122 -11.29 -5.23 -3.19
C LEU A 122 -10.05 -4.50 -2.69
N GLY A 123 -10.25 -3.24 -2.32
CA GLY A 123 -9.20 -2.40 -1.74
C GLY A 123 -9.58 -1.93 -0.34
N THR A 124 -8.57 -1.42 0.36
CA THR A 124 -8.74 -0.70 1.63
C THR A 124 -7.93 0.59 1.57
N ALA A 125 -8.29 1.56 2.40
CA ALA A 125 -7.54 2.78 2.61
C ALA A 125 -7.48 3.06 4.12
N GLN A 126 -6.31 3.47 4.61
CA GLN A 126 -6.12 3.85 6.01
C GLN A 126 -5.09 4.98 6.13
N ALA A 127 -5.41 6.03 6.88
CA ALA A 127 -4.45 7.06 7.23
C ALA A 127 -3.51 6.60 8.36
N ARG A 128 -2.20 6.86 8.21
CA ARG A 128 -1.15 6.59 9.21
C ARG A 128 -0.23 7.79 9.29
N GLY A 129 -0.45 8.67 10.28
CA GLY A 129 0.20 9.98 10.28
C GLY A 129 -0.16 10.73 8.99
N HIS A 130 0.83 11.33 8.33
CA HIS A 130 0.68 12.00 7.03
C HIS A 130 0.72 11.05 5.82
N TYR A 131 0.71 9.74 6.04
CA TYR A 131 0.66 8.75 4.96
C TYR A 131 -0.76 8.22 4.74
N LEU A 132 -1.15 8.02 3.48
CA LEU A 132 -2.30 7.21 3.11
C LEU A 132 -1.80 5.83 2.66
N VAL A 133 -2.19 4.79 3.38
CA VAL A 133 -1.90 3.40 3.03
C VAL A 133 -3.10 2.82 2.33
N MET A 134 -2.91 2.22 1.16
CA MET A 134 -4.00 1.60 0.40
C MET A 134 -3.65 0.19 -0.05
N THR A 135 -4.66 -0.64 -0.25
CA THR A 135 -4.51 -1.96 -0.87
C THR A 135 -5.38 -2.08 -2.11
N TRP A 136 -4.92 -2.94 -3.02
CA TRP A 136 -5.68 -3.48 -4.13
C TRP A 136 -5.48 -4.99 -4.11
N VAL A 137 -6.54 -5.78 -4.01
CA VAL A 137 -6.43 -7.24 -3.98
C VAL A 137 -7.44 -7.86 -4.93
N GLN A 138 -6.98 -8.77 -5.78
CA GLN A 138 -7.81 -9.44 -6.79
C GLN A 138 -7.41 -10.90 -6.98
N ARG A 139 -8.21 -11.62 -7.76
CA ARG A 139 -7.80 -12.91 -8.33
C ARG A 139 -6.87 -12.70 -9.53
N PRO A 140 -5.90 -13.61 -9.77
CA PRO A 140 -5.04 -13.54 -10.95
C PRO A 140 -5.79 -13.54 -12.29
N ASN A 141 -6.94 -14.24 -12.34
CA ASN A 141 -7.77 -14.29 -13.54
C ASN A 141 -8.72 -13.07 -13.68
N GLY A 142 -8.66 -12.10 -12.77
CA GLY A 142 -9.48 -10.89 -12.79
C GLY A 142 -10.96 -11.09 -12.49
N LYS A 143 -11.41 -12.33 -12.22
CA LYS A 143 -12.81 -12.61 -11.91
C LYS A 143 -13.21 -12.01 -10.57
N THR A 144 -14.48 -11.60 -10.49
CA THR A 144 -15.13 -11.12 -9.27
C THR A 144 -14.89 -12.06 -8.10
N ILE A 145 -14.62 -11.46 -6.94
CA ILE A 145 -14.56 -12.17 -5.66
C ILE A 145 -15.93 -12.05 -5.01
N ALA A 146 -16.58 -13.19 -4.72
CA ALA A 146 -17.87 -13.17 -4.06
C ALA A 146 -17.76 -12.59 -2.64
N THR A 147 -18.79 -11.89 -2.18
CA THR A 147 -18.84 -11.21 -0.88
C THR A 147 -18.44 -12.09 0.30
N LYS A 148 -18.81 -13.38 0.26
CA LYS A 148 -18.44 -14.39 1.28
C LYS A 148 -16.92 -14.59 1.46
N HIS A 149 -16.10 -14.11 0.53
CA HIS A 149 -14.64 -14.18 0.59
C HIS A 149 -13.99 -12.84 0.91
N HIS A 150 -14.74 -11.76 1.12
CA HIS A 150 -14.17 -10.44 1.37
C HIS A 150 -13.26 -10.40 2.61
N ASP A 151 -13.54 -11.20 3.64
CA ASP A 151 -12.70 -11.25 4.84
C ASP A 151 -11.34 -11.89 4.54
N THR A 152 -11.29 -12.94 3.71
CA THR A 152 -10.03 -13.52 3.21
C THR A 152 -9.23 -12.48 2.40
N VAL A 153 -9.91 -11.66 1.61
CA VAL A 153 -9.26 -10.62 0.81
C VAL A 153 -8.70 -9.49 1.68
N ARG A 154 -9.45 -9.06 2.70
CA ARG A 154 -8.98 -8.08 3.69
C ARG A 154 -7.83 -8.62 4.54
N LEU A 155 -7.86 -9.91 4.88
CA LEU A 155 -6.76 -10.59 5.56
C LEU A 155 -5.50 -10.55 4.68
N PHE A 156 -5.59 -10.89 3.39
CA PHE A 156 -4.45 -10.73 2.46
C PHE A 156 -3.89 -9.31 2.49
N GLY A 157 -4.74 -8.28 2.42
CA GLY A 157 -4.32 -6.87 2.50
C GLY A 157 -3.62 -6.53 3.84
N THR A 158 -4.11 -7.09 4.94
CA THR A 158 -3.53 -6.93 6.28
C THR A 158 -2.16 -7.60 6.37
N GLU A 159 -2.02 -8.81 5.83
CA GLU A 159 -0.77 -9.56 5.90
C GLU A 159 0.31 -8.94 5.02
N ILE A 160 0.00 -8.41 3.84
CA ILE A 160 0.99 -7.65 3.07
C ILE A 160 1.38 -6.33 3.76
N TYR A 161 0.45 -5.67 4.46
CA TYR A 161 0.76 -4.45 5.22
C TYR A 161 1.74 -4.71 6.37
N LYS A 162 1.55 -5.80 7.11
CA LYS A 162 2.43 -6.20 8.22
C LYS A 162 3.73 -6.82 7.72
N GLY A 163 3.63 -7.82 6.84
CA GLY A 163 4.74 -8.65 6.41
C GLY A 163 5.75 -7.96 5.49
N SER A 164 5.37 -6.88 4.80
CA SER A 164 6.26 -6.16 3.87
C SER A 164 7.33 -5.28 4.53
N ASN A 165 7.21 -5.01 5.84
CA ASN A 165 7.88 -3.97 6.65
C ASN A 165 7.17 -2.62 6.71
N LEU A 166 6.12 -2.35 5.93
CA LEU A 166 5.50 -1.01 5.91
C LEU A 166 4.94 -0.63 7.29
N SER A 167 4.19 -1.53 7.93
CA SER A 167 3.64 -1.26 9.26
C SER A 167 4.73 -1.01 10.31
N LEU A 168 5.82 -1.78 10.27
CA LEU A 168 6.95 -1.65 11.17
C LEU A 168 7.68 -0.32 10.94
N ALA A 169 7.97 0.03 9.69
CA ALA A 169 8.65 1.27 9.32
C ALA A 169 7.88 2.51 9.77
N LEU A 170 6.56 2.56 9.52
CA LEU A 170 5.74 3.70 9.94
C LEU A 170 5.64 3.81 11.46
N HIS A 171 5.51 2.69 12.17
CA HIS A 171 5.50 2.68 13.64
C HIS A 171 6.84 3.12 14.23
N TYR A 172 7.96 2.67 13.65
CA TYR A 172 9.30 3.08 14.05
C TYR A 172 9.51 4.59 13.84
N ARG A 173 9.10 5.14 12.70
CA ARG A 173 9.15 6.59 12.46
C ARG A 173 8.28 7.37 13.44
N GLU A 174 7.10 6.86 13.79
CA GLU A 174 6.20 7.51 14.75
C GLU A 174 6.80 7.61 16.16
N THR A 175 7.50 6.56 16.59
CA THR A 175 8.13 6.43 17.92
C THR A 175 9.50 7.10 17.98
N GLU A 176 10.38 6.76 17.03
CA GLU A 176 11.78 7.19 17.01
C GLU A 176 12.01 8.51 16.27
N GLY A 177 11.20 8.83 15.26
CA GLY A 177 11.36 10.06 14.47
C GLY A 177 12.43 10.00 13.40
N LYS A 178 12.87 8.80 13.04
CA LYS A 178 13.90 8.58 12.02
C LYS A 178 13.52 7.36 11.16
N PRO A 179 14.01 7.28 9.92
CA PRO A 179 13.74 6.16 9.03
C PRO A 179 14.13 4.82 9.65
N PHE A 180 13.32 3.80 9.41
CA PHE A 180 13.66 2.44 9.79
C PHE A 180 14.77 1.91 8.88
N GLN A 181 15.86 1.48 9.48
CA GLN A 181 16.92 0.75 8.77
C GLN A 181 16.63 -0.73 8.95
N ASN A 182 16.21 -1.42 7.88
CA ASN A 182 16.31 -2.87 7.88
C ASN A 182 17.78 -3.19 8.13
N GLY A 183 18.09 -3.97 9.17
CA GLY A 183 19.48 -4.31 9.51
C GLY A 183 20.25 -4.67 8.25
N GLU A 184 21.36 -3.96 8.03
CA GLU A 184 22.33 -4.32 7.00
C GLU A 184 22.83 -5.73 7.33
N GLY A 185 22.36 -6.71 6.59
CA GLY A 185 22.92 -8.05 6.50
C GLY A 185 23.12 -8.33 5.02
N GLU A 186 24.39 -8.45 4.64
CA GLU A 186 24.93 -8.81 3.33
C GLU A 186 24.16 -9.91 2.59
#